data_AF-A0A016TZ11-F1
#
_entry.id   AF-A0A016TZ11-F1
#
_cell.length_a   1.000
_cell.length_b   1.000
_cell.length_c   1.000
_cell.angle_alpha   90.00
_cell.angle_beta   90.00
_cell.angle_gamma   90.00
#
_symmetry.space_group_name_H-M   'P 1'
#
loop_
_entity.id
_entity.type
_entity.pdbx_description
1 polymer ?
#
loop_
_entity_poly.entity_id
_entity_poly.type
_entity_poly.pdbx_seq_one_letter_code
_entity_poly.pdbx_strand_id
1 'polypeptide(L)'
;MESFDVTSLHTNVTNAAPLQALSEMLELHYRSVEMYGLSRKQVMILLKECLSCNTFKWSGTYFSQRGSAMSQRLAPVVATCFMSKIEEPVLKRFPLMYCPYIDDCCIVTSTQAEMDECFRILNQQSQYITLTRERPLDGWLSYLNTQLKLSNGTMHVKWYRKESSKNIIVHASSAHPLTMKRSIVRNMIKTAIDVSSGEAGKQGSLTLASSTLRSNGYQAKEKRARTSRFTS
;
A
#
# COMPACT_ATOMS: atom_id res chain seq x y z
N MET A 1 -12.49 -10.70 9.99
CA MET A 1 -11.51 -10.11 9.05
C MET A 1 -11.96 -8.71 8.76
N GLU A 2 -11.12 -7.71 9.03
CA GLU A 2 -11.39 -6.29 8.81
C GLU A 2 -10.08 -5.63 8.35
N SER A 3 -10.16 -4.48 7.68
CA SER A 3 -8.99 -3.66 7.38
C SER A 3 -9.10 -2.32 8.09
N PHE A 4 -7.96 -1.81 8.57
CA PHE A 4 -7.87 -0.53 9.24
C PHE A 4 -6.99 0.41 8.44
N ASP A 5 -7.36 1.69 8.42
CA ASP A 5 -6.64 2.77 7.73
C ASP A 5 -6.36 3.91 8.71
N VAL A 6 -5.12 4.39 8.73
CA VAL A 6 -4.71 5.49 9.60
C VAL A 6 -5.04 6.84 8.97
N THR A 7 -5.91 7.59 9.63
CA THR A 7 -6.16 8.97 9.23
C THR A 7 -4.96 9.86 9.58
N SER A 8 -4.49 10.65 8.61
CA SER A 8 -3.48 11.71 8.84
C SER A 8 -2.11 11.22 9.31
N LEU A 9 -1.61 10.08 8.81
CA LEU A 9 -0.28 9.57 9.21
C LEU A 9 0.85 10.57 8.88
N HIS A 10 0.96 10.99 7.61
CA HIS A 10 2.08 11.82 7.14
C HIS A 10 2.07 13.28 7.65
N THR A 11 0.89 13.84 7.91
CA THR A 11 0.76 15.17 8.52
C THR A 11 1.28 15.21 9.96
N ASN A 12 1.42 14.04 10.60
CA ASN A 12 1.91 13.90 11.97
C ASN A 12 3.36 13.39 12.09
N VAL A 13 4.03 13.08 10.97
CA VAL A 13 5.39 12.48 10.98
C VAL A 13 6.45 13.41 11.58
N THR A 14 6.23 14.73 11.64
CA THR A 14 7.15 15.67 12.30
C THR A 14 6.99 15.74 13.82
N ASN A 15 6.07 14.97 14.41
CA ASN A 15 5.89 14.94 15.85
C ASN A 15 7.06 14.23 16.54
N ALA A 16 7.27 14.50 17.83
CA ALA A 16 8.33 13.85 18.61
C ALA A 16 8.16 12.32 18.70
N ALA A 17 6.92 11.82 18.65
CA ALA A 17 6.62 10.40 18.82
C ALA A 17 7.16 9.50 17.68
N PRO A 18 6.95 9.81 16.38
CA PRO A 18 7.59 9.06 15.30
C PRO A 18 9.13 9.05 15.35
N LEU A 19 9.76 10.18 15.67
CA LEU A 19 11.22 10.26 15.82
C LEU A 19 11.71 9.42 17.01
N GLN A 20 10.95 9.40 18.10
CA GLN A 20 11.25 8.57 19.26
C GLN A 20 11.15 7.08 18.92
N ALA A 21 10.11 6.66 18.21
CA ALA A 21 9.94 5.28 17.75
C ALA A 21 11.11 4.85 16.84
N LEU A 22 11.55 5.72 15.94
CA LEU A 22 12.73 5.46 15.10
C LEU A 22 14.02 5.34 15.94
N SER A 23 14.21 6.20 16.94
CA SER A 23 15.37 6.14 17.84
C SER A 23 15.41 4.83 18.64
N GLU A 24 14.25 4.34 19.08
CA GLU A 24 14.11 3.06 19.78
C GLU A 24 14.38 1.87 18.86
N MET A 25 13.85 1.90 17.63
CA MET A 25 14.15 0.91 16.58
C MET A 25 15.64 0.85 16.26
N LEU A 26 16.30 2.00 16.12
CA LEU A 26 17.74 2.07 15.87
C LEU A 26 18.56 1.51 17.05
N GLU A 27 18.09 1.68 18.28
CA GLU A 27 18.74 1.08 19.45
C GLU A 27 18.60 -0.44 19.42
N LEU A 28 17.38 -0.94 19.19
CA LEU A 28 17.07 -2.36 19.17
C LEU A 28 17.85 -3.11 18.08
N HIS A 29 18.04 -2.47 16.92
CA HIS A 29 18.68 -3.05 15.75
C HIS A 29 20.08 -2.49 15.46
N TYR A 30 20.72 -1.82 16.43
CA TYR A 30 21.99 -1.12 16.23
C TYR A 30 23.08 -1.99 15.56
N ARG A 31 23.15 -3.28 15.90
CA ARG A 31 24.15 -4.21 15.36
C ARG A 31 23.85 -4.66 13.93
N SER A 32 22.61 -4.51 13.48
CA SER A 32 22.14 -4.97 12.17
C SER A 32 22.07 -3.85 11.14
N VAL A 33 22.16 -2.59 11.59
CA VAL A 33 22.09 -1.41 10.72
C VAL A 33 23.50 -0.90 10.46
N GLU A 34 23.85 -0.74 9.19
CA GLU A 34 25.10 -0.10 8.79
C GLU A 34 25.03 1.40 9.06
N MET A 35 25.82 1.87 10.04
CA MET A 35 25.80 3.26 10.49
C MET A 35 26.80 4.16 9.74
N TYR A 36 27.60 3.61 8.82
CA TYR A 36 28.60 4.34 8.02
C TYR A 36 29.54 5.25 8.85
N GLY A 37 29.93 4.81 10.06
CA GLY A 37 30.79 5.58 10.96
C GLY A 37 30.08 6.70 11.74
N LEU A 38 28.77 6.88 11.57
CA LEU A 38 27.98 7.82 12.36
C LEU A 38 27.52 7.18 13.67
N SER A 39 27.56 7.95 14.75
CA SER A 39 26.85 7.58 15.98
C SER A 39 25.34 7.70 15.80
N ARG A 40 24.57 6.93 16.60
CA ARG A 40 23.11 7.07 16.66
C ARG A 40 22.66 8.51 16.88
N LYS A 41 23.34 9.24 17.77
CA LYS A 41 23.04 10.65 18.04
C LYS A 41 23.20 11.52 16.79
N GLN A 42 24.26 11.32 16.02
CA GLN A 42 24.47 12.04 14.75
C GLN A 42 23.40 11.70 13.73
N VAL A 43 23.04 10.42 13.58
CA VAL A 43 21.96 9.99 12.68
C VAL A 43 20.63 10.65 13.07
N MET A 44 20.27 10.65 14.35
CA MET A 44 19.03 11.29 14.83
C MET A 44 19.03 12.81 14.63
N ILE A 45 20.17 13.49 14.76
CA ILE A 45 20.30 14.93 14.46
C ILE A 45 20.03 15.15 12.97
N LEU A 46 20.71 14.42 12.08
CA LEU A 46 20.54 14.56 10.64
C LEU A 46 19.09 14.30 10.20
N LEU A 47 18.46 13.24 10.74
CA LEU A 47 17.06 12.92 10.48
C LEU A 47 16.13 14.07 10.89
N LYS A 48 16.33 14.63 12.08
CA LYS A 48 15.53 15.76 12.57
C LYS A 48 15.67 16.98 11.66
N GLU A 49 16.90 17.31 11.23
CA GLU A 49 17.13 18.41 10.30
C GLU A 49 16.45 18.15 8.95
N CYS A 50 16.63 16.95 8.36
CA CYS A 50 15.99 16.60 7.10
C CYS A 50 14.45 16.69 7.16
N LEU A 51 13.84 16.22 8.25
CA LEU A 51 12.39 16.28 8.44
C LEU A 51 11.88 17.69 8.79
N SER A 52 12.74 18.57 9.30
CA SER A 52 12.39 19.97 9.58
C SER A 52 12.44 20.85 8.32
N CYS A 53 13.22 20.44 7.31
CA CYS A 53 13.30 21.11 6.01
C CYS A 53 12.07 20.83 5.11
N ASN A 54 10.90 21.37 5.49
CA ASN A 54 9.65 21.29 4.72
C ASN A 54 9.32 22.56 3.94
N THR A 55 10.34 23.21 3.39
CA THR A 55 10.16 24.43 2.58
C THR A 55 9.94 24.07 1.11
N PHE A 56 8.90 24.65 0.49
CA PHE A 56 8.62 24.51 -0.94
C PHE A 56 8.28 25.87 -1.54
N LYS A 57 8.41 25.99 -2.87
CA LYS A 57 8.11 27.22 -3.61
C LYS A 57 6.86 27.03 -4.45
N TRP A 58 5.88 27.92 -4.30
CA TRP A 58 4.71 27.99 -5.15
C TRP A 58 4.45 29.44 -5.56
N SER A 59 4.32 29.68 -6.88
CA SER A 59 3.98 30.95 -7.50
C SER A 59 4.97 32.07 -7.15
N GLY A 60 6.26 31.72 -7.10
CA GLY A 60 7.33 32.64 -6.72
C GLY A 60 7.57 32.74 -5.22
N THR A 61 6.64 32.29 -4.38
CA THR A 61 6.67 32.47 -2.92
C THR A 61 7.10 31.18 -2.21
N TYR A 62 7.90 31.33 -1.15
CA TYR A 62 8.32 30.22 -0.30
C TYR A 62 7.30 29.97 0.82
N PHE A 63 6.98 28.70 1.04
CA PHE A 63 6.08 28.23 2.07
C PHE A 63 6.79 27.16 2.91
N SER A 64 6.41 27.02 4.18
CA SER A 64 6.86 25.93 5.05
C SER A 64 5.65 25.13 5.51
N GLN A 65 5.68 23.80 5.33
CA GLN A 65 4.60 22.91 5.70
C GLN A 65 4.79 22.36 7.14
N ARG A 66 3.68 22.24 7.89
CA ARG A 66 3.62 21.46 9.14
C ARG A 66 3.38 19.99 8.79
N GLY A 67 4.12 19.08 9.43
CA GLY A 67 4.13 17.67 9.02
C GLY A 67 5.22 17.40 7.99
N SER A 68 5.52 16.13 7.75
CA SER A 68 6.51 15.75 6.73
C SER A 68 5.84 15.89 5.37
N ALA A 69 6.48 16.55 4.41
CA ALA A 69 5.97 16.53 3.06
C ALA A 69 5.95 15.07 2.58
N MET A 70 4.81 14.58 2.07
CA MET A 70 4.66 13.18 1.61
C MET A 70 5.71 12.77 0.57
N SER A 71 6.32 13.74 -0.12
CA SER A 71 7.40 13.54 -1.09
C SER A 71 8.80 13.40 -0.47
N GLN A 72 8.97 13.58 0.84
CA GLN A 72 10.24 13.34 1.51
C GLN A 72 10.55 11.85 1.53
N ARG A 73 11.75 11.48 1.05
CA ARG A 73 12.19 10.08 0.98
C ARG A 73 12.23 9.37 2.33
N LEU A 74 12.33 10.13 3.42
CA LEU A 74 12.41 9.61 4.78
C LEU A 74 11.03 9.38 5.40
N ALA A 75 9.97 10.02 4.88
CA ALA A 75 8.63 9.96 5.47
C ALA A 75 8.09 8.53 5.57
N PRO A 76 8.21 7.66 4.54
CA PRO A 76 7.74 6.27 4.62
C PRO A 76 8.47 5.47 5.70
N VAL A 77 9.79 5.62 5.82
CA VAL A 77 10.60 4.88 6.82
C VAL A 77 10.19 5.28 8.23
N VAL A 78 10.05 6.59 8.49
CA VAL A 78 9.64 7.10 9.80
C VAL A 78 8.21 6.64 10.12
N ALA A 79 7.31 6.69 9.14
CA ALA A 79 5.93 6.20 9.28
C ALA A 79 5.90 4.70 9.62
N THR A 80 6.67 3.86 8.93
CA THR A 80 6.77 2.42 9.23
C THR A 80 7.30 2.16 10.63
N CYS A 81 8.33 2.89 11.09
CA CYS A 81 8.86 2.73 12.45
C CYS A 81 7.83 3.13 13.50
N PHE A 82 7.10 4.22 13.26
CA PHE A 82 6.03 4.64 14.15
C PHE A 82 4.90 3.61 14.20
N MET A 83 4.45 3.13 13.04
CA MET A 83 3.38 2.12 12.96
C MET A 83 3.78 0.79 13.60
N SER A 84 5.05 0.37 13.49
CA SER A 84 5.58 -0.82 14.17
C SER A 84 5.42 -0.74 15.70
N LYS A 85 5.60 0.45 16.28
CA LYS A 85 5.36 0.68 17.71
C LYS A 85 3.86 0.66 18.04
N ILE A 86 3.01 1.23 17.18
CA ILE A 86 1.56 1.27 17.37
C ILE A 86 0.94 -0.13 17.29
N GLU A 87 1.43 -0.99 16.40
CA GLU A 87 0.88 -2.33 16.19
C GLU A 87 1.36 -3.38 17.21
N GLU A 88 2.48 -3.13 17.90
CA GLU A 88 3.11 -4.08 18.83
C GLU A 88 2.13 -4.71 19.84
N PRO A 89 1.24 -3.96 20.51
CA PRO A 89 0.31 -4.55 21.48
C PRO A 89 -0.74 -5.45 20.85
N VAL A 90 -1.12 -5.20 19.59
CA VAL A 90 -2.03 -6.09 18.83
C VAL A 90 -1.30 -7.35 18.39
N LEU A 91 -0.05 -7.24 17.93
CA LEU A 91 0.75 -8.40 17.55
C LEU A 91 0.94 -9.38 18.72
N LYS A 92 1.10 -8.87 19.95
CA LYS A 92 1.18 -9.68 21.19
C LYS A 92 -0.09 -10.47 21.51
N ARG A 93 -1.22 -10.16 20.87
CA ARG A 93 -2.49 -10.91 21.00
C ARG A 93 -2.63 -12.05 19.99
N PHE A 94 -1.64 -12.25 19.13
CA PHE A 94 -1.59 -13.33 18.14
C PHE A 94 -2.87 -13.41 17.28
N PRO A 95 -3.20 -12.34 16.52
CA PRO A 95 -4.24 -12.45 15.51
C PRO A 95 -3.89 -13.58 14.53
N LEU A 96 -4.92 -14.24 13.98
CA LEU A 96 -4.75 -15.31 12.99
C LEU A 96 -3.98 -14.82 11.76
N MET A 97 -4.12 -13.54 11.42
CA MET A 97 -3.34 -12.87 10.39
C MET A 97 -3.23 -11.38 10.71
N TYR A 98 -2.05 -10.82 10.53
CA TYR A 98 -1.82 -9.37 10.53
C TYR A 98 -0.96 -9.01 9.32
N CYS A 99 -1.50 -8.20 8.43
CA CYS A 99 -0.82 -7.80 7.19
C CYS A 99 -0.79 -6.27 7.13
N PRO A 100 0.34 -5.63 7.47
CA PRO A 100 0.50 -4.17 7.40
C PRO A 100 1.00 -3.70 6.03
N TYR A 101 0.63 -2.49 5.67
CA TYR A 101 1.09 -1.74 4.52
C TYR A 101 1.12 -0.25 4.85
N ILE A 102 2.23 0.22 5.44
CA ILE A 102 2.42 1.61 5.89
C ILE A 102 1.27 2.07 6.82
N ASP A 103 0.26 2.76 6.28
CA ASP A 103 -0.93 3.31 6.96
C ASP A 103 -2.13 2.37 6.96
N ASP A 104 -2.15 1.37 6.09
CA ASP A 104 -3.21 0.37 5.97
C ASP A 104 -2.80 -0.94 6.67
N CYS A 105 -3.73 -1.64 7.33
CA CYS A 105 -3.50 -3.03 7.74
C CYS A 105 -4.75 -3.91 7.59
N CYS A 106 -4.56 -5.19 7.30
CA CYS A 106 -5.61 -6.21 7.27
C CYS A 106 -5.41 -7.18 8.43
N ILE A 107 -6.45 -7.40 9.21
CA ILE A 107 -6.42 -8.25 10.40
C ILE A 107 -7.46 -9.36 10.29
N VAL A 108 -7.08 -10.56 10.70
CA VAL A 108 -7.98 -11.70 10.91
C VAL A 108 -7.86 -12.16 12.36
N THR A 109 -8.99 -12.25 13.05
CA THR A 109 -9.11 -12.77 14.42
C THR A 109 -10.12 -13.93 14.45
N SER A 110 -10.14 -14.70 15.53
CA SER A 110 -11.06 -15.83 15.68
C SER A 110 -12.48 -15.35 15.97
N THR A 111 -12.62 -14.22 16.67
CA THR A 111 -13.92 -13.66 17.04
C THR A 111 -14.02 -12.17 16.72
N GLN A 112 -15.25 -11.66 16.60
CA GLN A 112 -15.51 -10.22 16.46
C GLN A 112 -15.09 -9.44 17.72
N ALA A 113 -15.25 -10.02 18.92
CA ALA A 113 -14.83 -9.40 20.16
C ALA A 113 -13.31 -9.16 20.20
N GLU A 114 -12.51 -10.12 19.74
CA GLU A 114 -11.06 -9.94 19.58
C GLU A 114 -10.73 -8.85 18.55
N MET A 115 -11.48 -8.78 17.44
CA MET A 115 -11.30 -7.74 16.42
C MET A 115 -11.57 -6.35 16.99
N ASP A 116 -12.70 -6.19 17.70
CA ASP A 116 -13.11 -4.93 18.32
C ASP A 116 -12.09 -4.51 19.40
N GLU A 117 -11.52 -5.46 20.14
CA GLU A 117 -10.45 -5.19 21.10
C GLU A 117 -9.15 -4.76 20.41
N CYS A 118 -8.76 -5.39 19.30
CA CYS A 118 -7.60 -4.95 18.51
C CYS A 118 -7.80 -3.52 17.99
N PHE A 119 -8.98 -3.21 17.46
CA PHE A 119 -9.34 -1.86 16.99
C PHE A 119 -9.27 -0.82 18.12
N ARG A 120 -9.78 -1.17 19.30
CA ARG A 120 -9.73 -0.32 20.50
C ARG A 120 -8.29 -0.07 20.93
N ILE A 121 -7.46 -1.11 20.99
CA ILE A 121 -6.05 -1.01 21.39
C ILE A 121 -5.29 -0.08 20.45
N LEU A 122 -5.42 -0.25 19.13
CA LEU A 122 -4.72 0.59 18.14
C LEU A 122 -5.07 2.07 18.29
N ASN A 123 -6.36 2.38 18.44
CA ASN A 123 -6.84 3.76 18.64
C ASN A 123 -6.46 4.36 20.00
N GLN A 124 -5.96 3.58 20.95
CA GLN A 124 -5.48 4.08 22.25
C GLN A 124 -3.97 4.33 22.28
N GLN A 125 -3.22 3.90 21.27
CA GLN A 125 -1.76 4.01 21.30
C GLN A 125 -1.23 5.43 21.13
N SER A 126 -2.01 6.32 20.50
CA SER A 126 -1.56 7.68 20.21
C SER A 126 -2.75 8.61 20.05
N GLN A 127 -2.65 9.80 20.65
CA GLN A 127 -3.63 10.89 20.45
C GLN A 127 -3.50 11.57 19.08
N TYR A 128 -2.42 11.30 18.32
CA TYR A 128 -2.11 11.99 17.07
C TYR A 128 -2.68 11.29 15.84
N ILE A 129 -3.04 10.01 15.97
CA ILE A 129 -3.59 9.22 14.87
C ILE A 129 -4.90 8.58 15.31
N THR A 130 -5.79 8.39 14.35
CA THR A 130 -7.03 7.65 14.52
C THR A 130 -7.11 6.63 13.41
N LEU A 131 -7.44 5.38 13.75
CA LEU A 131 -7.66 4.33 12.77
C LEU A 131 -9.15 4.25 12.48
N THR A 132 -9.48 4.25 11.19
CA THR A 132 -10.80 3.87 10.70
C THR A 132 -10.83 2.38 10.41
N ARG A 133 -12.02 1.78 10.28
CA ARG A 133 -12.18 0.37 9.95
C ARG A 133 -13.16 0.14 8.82
N GLU A 134 -12.79 -0.73 7.90
CA GLU A 134 -13.64 -1.26 6.84
C GLU A 134 -13.99 -2.72 7.14
N ARG A 135 -15.27 -3.05 7.00
CA ARG A 135 -15.81 -4.40 7.18
C ARG A 135 -16.11 -5.03 5.82
N PRO A 136 -16.05 -6.37 5.71
CA PRO A 136 -16.40 -7.04 4.46
C PRO A 136 -17.85 -6.72 4.05
N LEU A 137 -18.04 -6.34 2.80
CA LEU A 137 -19.36 -6.20 2.16
C LEU A 137 -19.61 -7.42 1.27
N ASP A 138 -20.74 -8.09 1.43
CA ASP A 138 -21.04 -9.38 0.76
C ASP A 138 -19.94 -10.43 0.92
N GLY A 139 -19.25 -10.38 2.07
CA GLY A 139 -18.12 -11.25 2.42
C GLY A 139 -16.80 -10.88 1.75
N TRP A 140 -16.71 -9.78 1.00
CA TRP A 140 -15.48 -9.28 0.40
C TRP A 140 -15.00 -8.01 1.11
N LEU A 141 -13.73 -8.01 1.52
CA LEU A 141 -13.05 -6.86 2.10
C LEU A 141 -12.13 -6.24 1.05
N SER A 142 -12.21 -4.93 0.84
CA SER A 142 -11.24 -4.24 -0.01
C SER A 142 -9.94 -4.04 0.77
N TYR A 143 -8.81 -4.47 0.19
CA TYR A 143 -7.49 -4.23 0.79
C TYR A 143 -6.46 -3.99 -0.32
N LEU A 144 -5.81 -2.82 -0.30
CA LEU A 144 -4.91 -2.34 -1.36
C LEU A 144 -5.56 -2.43 -2.76
N ASN A 145 -4.95 -3.16 -3.69
CA ASN A 145 -5.43 -3.43 -5.05
C ASN A 145 -6.12 -4.80 -5.17
N THR A 146 -6.68 -5.32 -4.07
CA THR A 146 -7.32 -6.63 -4.01
C THR A 146 -8.64 -6.59 -3.24
N GLN A 147 -9.45 -7.64 -3.44
CA GLN A 147 -10.55 -7.97 -2.55
C GLN A 147 -10.29 -9.35 -1.94
N LEU A 148 -10.48 -9.43 -0.62
CA LEU A 148 -10.24 -10.60 0.21
C LEU A 148 -11.57 -11.19 0.68
N LYS A 149 -11.73 -12.51 0.63
CA LYS A 149 -12.88 -13.21 1.20
C LYS A 149 -12.38 -14.44 1.95
N LEU A 150 -12.68 -14.50 3.25
CA LEU A 150 -12.39 -15.68 4.07
C LEU A 150 -13.63 -16.59 4.06
N SER A 151 -13.49 -17.80 3.53
CA SER A 151 -14.56 -18.81 3.50
C SER A 151 -14.00 -20.18 3.82
N ASN A 152 -14.61 -20.90 4.77
CA ASN A 152 -14.21 -22.25 5.17
C ASN A 152 -12.70 -22.36 5.50
N GLY A 153 -12.15 -21.37 6.21
CA GLY A 153 -10.73 -21.32 6.56
C GLY A 153 -9.78 -21.01 5.39
N THR A 154 -10.30 -20.81 4.18
CA THR A 154 -9.51 -20.49 2.98
C THR A 154 -9.66 -19.02 2.62
N MET A 155 -8.54 -18.34 2.38
CA MET A 155 -8.52 -16.96 1.89
C MET A 155 -8.63 -16.96 0.37
N HIS A 156 -9.69 -16.33 -0.14
CA HIS A 156 -9.87 -16.05 -1.56
C HIS A 156 -9.49 -14.61 -1.85
N VAL A 157 -8.67 -14.43 -2.88
CA VAL A 157 -8.19 -13.11 -3.32
C VAL A 157 -8.58 -12.92 -4.79
N LYS A 158 -8.97 -11.71 -5.15
CA LYS A 158 -9.12 -11.30 -6.55
C LYS A 158 -8.58 -9.89 -6.72
N TRP A 159 -8.08 -9.59 -7.91
CA TRP A 159 -7.65 -8.24 -8.25
C TRP A 159 -8.83 -7.28 -8.23
N TYR A 160 -8.64 -6.12 -7.61
CA TYR A 160 -9.69 -5.13 -7.45
C TYR A 160 -9.15 -3.71 -7.62
N ARG A 161 -10.02 -2.82 -8.06
CA ARG A 161 -9.78 -1.39 -8.13
C ARG A 161 -10.93 -0.71 -7.40
N LYS A 162 -10.61 0.15 -6.42
CA LYS A 162 -11.61 0.96 -5.71
C LYS A 162 -12.50 1.69 -6.73
N GLU A 163 -13.78 1.86 -6.41
CA GLU A 163 -14.74 2.52 -7.30
C GLU A 163 -14.34 3.97 -7.67
N SER A 164 -13.63 4.65 -6.77
CA SER A 164 -13.06 5.97 -7.00
C SER A 164 -11.90 5.99 -8.00
N SER A 165 -11.34 4.83 -8.36
CA SER A 165 -10.27 4.71 -9.36
C SER A 165 -10.82 5.00 -10.74
N LYS A 166 -10.29 6.03 -11.40
CA LYS A 166 -10.60 6.32 -12.80
C LYS A 166 -10.02 5.28 -13.78
N ASN A 167 -9.27 4.30 -13.28
CA ASN A 167 -8.61 3.25 -14.07
C ASN A 167 -7.78 3.82 -15.24
N ILE A 168 -7.16 4.98 -15.02
CA ILE A 168 -6.32 5.66 -16.00
C ILE A 168 -4.94 5.01 -15.98
N ILE A 169 -4.46 4.61 -17.15
CA ILE A 169 -3.08 4.20 -17.40
C ILE A 169 -2.51 5.02 -18.56
N VAL A 170 -1.24 4.82 -18.88
CA VAL A 170 -0.64 5.45 -20.07
C VAL A 170 -1.45 5.05 -21.30
N HIS A 171 -2.08 6.03 -21.95
CA HIS A 171 -2.94 5.80 -23.10
C HIS A 171 -2.15 5.26 -24.30
N ALA A 172 -2.75 4.38 -25.10
CA ALA A 172 -2.10 3.73 -26.23
C ALA A 172 -1.53 4.71 -27.28
N SER A 173 -2.23 5.83 -27.50
CA SER A 173 -1.82 6.90 -28.43
C SER A 173 -0.81 7.89 -27.87
N SER A 174 -0.42 7.77 -26.60
CA SER A 174 0.56 8.70 -26.01
C SER A 174 1.95 8.55 -26.62
N ALA A 175 2.75 9.62 -26.53
CA ALA A 175 4.13 9.69 -27.04
C ALA A 175 5.14 8.85 -26.24
N HIS A 176 4.70 8.03 -25.28
CA HIS A 176 5.58 7.15 -24.53
C HIS A 176 6.15 6.03 -25.40
N PRO A 177 7.38 5.55 -25.11
CA PRO A 177 7.99 4.44 -25.82
C PRO A 177 7.09 3.20 -25.89
N LEU A 178 7.09 2.51 -27.03
CA LEU A 178 6.26 1.32 -27.23
C LEU A 178 6.61 0.19 -26.24
N THR A 179 7.88 0.10 -25.82
CA THR A 179 8.35 -0.83 -24.80
C THR A 179 7.66 -0.62 -23.46
N MET A 180 7.52 0.64 -23.03
CA MET A 180 6.80 1.01 -21.80
C MET A 180 5.32 0.62 -21.89
N LYS A 181 4.64 1.00 -22.98
CA LYS A 181 3.22 0.65 -23.19
C LYS A 181 2.98 -0.87 -23.19
N ARG A 182 3.86 -1.65 -23.83
CA ARG A 182 3.82 -3.12 -23.79
C ARG A 182 4.06 -3.67 -22.38
N SER A 183 4.98 -3.06 -21.62
CA SER A 183 5.25 -3.47 -20.24
C SER A 183 4.05 -3.24 -19.33
N ILE A 184 3.34 -2.11 -19.49
CA ILE A 184 2.13 -1.80 -18.72
C ILE A 184 1.06 -2.86 -18.96
N VAL A 185 0.78 -3.19 -20.23
CA VAL A 185 -0.18 -4.24 -20.60
C VAL A 185 0.20 -5.58 -19.98
N ARG A 186 1.47 -6.00 -20.16
CA ARG A 186 1.96 -7.28 -19.63
C ARG A 186 1.85 -7.33 -18.11
N ASN A 187 2.31 -6.30 -17.42
CA ASN A 187 2.31 -6.25 -15.96
C ASN A 187 0.89 -6.25 -15.41
N MET A 188 -0.03 -5.50 -16.01
CA MET A 188 -1.43 -5.50 -15.58
C MET A 188 -2.07 -6.89 -15.66
N ILE A 189 -1.91 -7.58 -16.80
CA ILE A 189 -2.46 -8.93 -16.98
C ILE A 189 -1.79 -9.91 -16.02
N LYS A 190 -0.45 -9.85 -15.90
CA LYS A 190 0.31 -10.70 -14.99
C LYS A 190 -0.13 -10.51 -13.54
N THR A 191 -0.22 -9.27 -13.07
CA THR A 191 -0.69 -8.95 -11.72
C THR A 191 -2.10 -9.46 -11.51
N ALA A 192 -3.03 -9.24 -12.45
CA ALA A 192 -4.41 -9.72 -12.31
C ALA A 192 -4.50 -11.24 -12.13
N ILE A 193 -3.61 -12.01 -12.76
CA ILE A 193 -3.54 -13.47 -12.61
C ILE A 193 -2.84 -13.85 -11.30
N ASP A 194 -1.67 -13.27 -11.03
CA ASP A 194 -0.79 -13.67 -9.93
C ASP A 194 -1.42 -13.39 -8.55
N VAL A 195 -2.18 -12.29 -8.41
CA VAL A 195 -2.82 -11.94 -7.14
C VAL A 195 -4.16 -12.66 -6.92
N SER A 196 -4.70 -13.32 -7.94
CA SER A 196 -6.05 -13.90 -7.87
C SER A 196 -6.01 -15.39 -7.60
N SER A 197 -6.81 -15.83 -6.62
CA SER A 197 -7.02 -17.23 -6.28
C SER A 197 -8.18 -17.84 -7.05
N GLY A 198 -8.03 -19.10 -7.48
CA GLY A 198 -9.07 -19.86 -8.16
C GLY A 198 -9.38 -19.36 -9.58
N GLU A 199 -10.02 -20.22 -10.37
CA GLU A 199 -10.27 -19.93 -11.79
C GLU A 199 -11.27 -18.78 -11.97
N ALA A 200 -12.36 -18.79 -11.20
CA ALA A 200 -13.38 -17.74 -11.25
C ALA A 200 -12.79 -16.36 -10.87
N GLY A 201 -11.94 -16.28 -9.84
CA GLY A 201 -11.30 -15.05 -9.41
C GLY A 201 -10.32 -14.50 -10.46
N LYS A 202 -9.54 -15.38 -11.09
CA LYS A 202 -8.66 -15.03 -12.21
C LYS A 202 -9.44 -14.53 -13.42
N GLN A 203 -10.54 -15.20 -13.79
CA GLN A 203 -11.36 -14.80 -14.92
C GLN A 203 -12.03 -13.43 -14.71
N GLY A 204 -12.54 -13.16 -13.51
CA GLY A 204 -13.07 -11.84 -13.15
C GLY A 204 -12.00 -10.75 -13.23
N SER A 205 -10.81 -11.03 -12.69
CA SER A 205 -9.67 -10.11 -12.69
C SER A 205 -9.15 -9.81 -14.10
N LEU A 206 -9.09 -10.83 -14.97
CA LEU A 206 -8.75 -10.66 -16.39
C LEU A 206 -9.78 -9.86 -17.16
N THR A 207 -11.06 -10.01 -16.81
CA THR A 207 -12.14 -9.22 -17.40
C THR A 207 -11.98 -7.74 -17.04
N LEU A 208 -11.69 -7.43 -15.77
CA LEU A 208 -11.39 -6.08 -15.30
C LEU A 208 -10.13 -5.49 -15.95
N ALA A 209 -9.07 -6.29 -16.10
CA ALA A 209 -7.85 -5.85 -16.77
C ALA A 209 -8.13 -5.53 -18.23
N SER A 210 -8.89 -6.39 -18.91
CA SER A 210 -9.25 -6.22 -20.31
C SER A 210 -10.12 -4.97 -20.53
N SER A 211 -11.10 -4.71 -19.67
CA SER A 211 -11.95 -3.51 -19.79
C SER A 211 -11.13 -2.24 -19.56
N THR A 212 -10.23 -2.25 -18.56
CA THR A 212 -9.30 -1.13 -18.27
C THR A 212 -8.35 -0.87 -19.45
N LEU A 213 -7.79 -1.92 -20.04
CA LEU A 213 -6.93 -1.77 -21.21
C LEU A 213 -7.68 -1.17 -22.40
N ARG A 214 -8.90 -1.66 -22.68
CA ARG A 214 -9.73 -1.15 -23.78
C ARG A 214 -10.09 0.32 -23.60
N SER A 215 -10.49 0.73 -22.38
CA SER A 215 -10.82 2.14 -22.11
C SER A 215 -9.62 3.09 -22.27
N ASN A 216 -8.39 2.56 -22.21
CA ASN A 216 -7.16 3.31 -22.43
C ASN A 216 -6.56 3.13 -23.84
N GLY A 217 -7.37 2.67 -24.80
CA GLY A 217 -7.02 2.60 -26.23
C GLY A 217 -6.21 1.36 -26.63
N TYR A 218 -6.02 0.39 -25.74
CA TYR A 218 -5.34 -0.86 -26.07
C TYR A 218 -6.33 -1.86 -26.70
N GLN A 219 -6.13 -2.17 -27.98
CA GLN A 219 -6.93 -3.16 -28.69
C GLN A 219 -6.24 -4.53 -28.70
N ALA A 220 -7.02 -5.60 -28.53
CA ALA A 220 -6.54 -6.94 -28.79
C ALA A 220 -6.24 -7.08 -30.28
N LYS A 221 -5.06 -7.60 -30.64
CA LYS A 221 -4.79 -7.92 -32.05
C LYS A 221 -5.76 -9.02 -32.49
N GLU A 222 -6.49 -8.77 -33.56
CA GLU A 222 -7.20 -9.84 -34.27
C GLU A 222 -6.19 -10.93 -34.64
N LYS A 223 -6.54 -12.19 -34.32
CA LYS A 223 -5.75 -13.34 -34.77
C LYS A 223 -5.78 -13.32 -36.29
N ARG A 224 -4.69 -12.91 -36.94
CA ARG A 224 -4.53 -13.12 -38.38
C ARG A 224 -4.64 -14.63 -38.62
N ALA A 225 -5.74 -15.05 -39.26
CA ALA A 225 -5.88 -16.40 -39.77
C ALA A 225 -4.66 -16.67 -40.67
N ARG A 226 -3.86 -17.68 -40.33
CA ARG A 226 -2.82 -18.18 -41.22
C ARG A 226 -3.55 -18.82 -42.40
N THR A 227 -3.68 -18.10 -43.50
CA THR A 227 -4.07 -18.69 -44.77
C THR A 227 -2.95 -19.65 -45.18
N SER A 228 -3.19 -20.95 -45.07
CA SER A 228 -2.32 -21.96 -45.67
C SER A 228 -2.40 -21.79 -47.18
N ARG A 229 -1.35 -21.23 -47.78
CA ARG A 229 -1.15 -21.38 -49.22
C ARG A 229 -0.79 -22.84 -49.49
N PHE A 230 -1.78 -23.62 -49.92
CA PHE A 230 -1.52 -24.81 -50.72
C PHE A 230 -1.01 -24.32 -52.07
N THR A 231 0.26 -24.60 -52.37
CA THR A 231 0.80 -24.56 -53.73
C THR A 231 0.76 -25.98 -54.26
N SER A 232 -0.11 -26.20 -55.25
CA SER A 232 0.01 -27.30 -56.21
C SER A 232 0.90 -26.88 -57.36
#